data_AF-A0AAU3UFD5-F1
#
_entry.id   AF-A0AAU3UFD5-F1
#
_cell.length_a   1.000
_cell.length_b   1.000
_cell.length_c   1.000
_cell.angle_alpha   90.00
_cell.angle_beta   90.00
_cell.angle_gamma   90.00
#
_symmetry.space_group_name_H-M   'P 1'
#
loop_
_entity.id
_entity.type
_entity.pdbx_description
1 polymer ?
#
loop_
_entity_poly.entity_id
_entity_poly.type
_entity_poly.pdbx_seq_one_letter_code
_entity_poly.pdbx_strand_id
1 'polypeptide(L)'
;MTTESTIALDAPSDLANAPFSQVCTLTELDSGTAEIGRYAGHIAPIWTIGNKLHGGTMVAGSGAAATEWLRRTAPERADMFPIAASTDFLGAPEPGAVEYEVRTRKIGRQICLLDVDLIQGGRTLVHTAFTFSHLDDTEPLYAADHAADMPPEPPADAMGYDDRNPMGKIVHVAQGSSVAIDPKWARFLSGEKSEPRLRLWIRPRPGDEADPDVAAFFALMSADMSPPVPMNLGHFGWAPTVQLTTYLRRRPAPGWLRVIAHSREVGGRMFDEDQLVLDSTGAIVAQSRQLALIPLPRQV
;
A
#
# COMPACT_ATOMS: atom_id res chain seq x y z
N MET A 1 9.82 8.68 -44.84
CA MET A 1 10.29 7.47 -44.13
C MET A 1 9.95 7.66 -42.67
N THR A 2 8.80 7.14 -42.27
CA THR A 2 8.30 7.13 -40.89
C THR A 2 8.85 5.87 -40.23
N THR A 3 9.71 6.05 -39.23
CA THR A 3 10.14 4.98 -38.32
C THR A 3 9.02 4.74 -37.32
N GLU A 4 8.29 3.63 -37.51
CA GLU A 4 7.41 3.07 -36.48
C GLU A 4 8.27 2.60 -35.32
N SER A 5 8.03 3.16 -34.15
CA SER A 5 8.65 2.75 -32.89
C SER A 5 7.83 1.60 -32.33
N THR A 6 8.32 0.37 -32.49
CA THR A 6 7.69 -0.83 -31.94
C THR A 6 7.92 -0.84 -30.43
N ILE A 7 6.86 -0.60 -29.66
CA ILE A 7 6.86 -0.86 -28.21
C ILE A 7 7.02 -2.37 -28.05
N ALA A 8 8.15 -2.80 -27.49
CA ALA A 8 8.32 -4.18 -27.07
C ALA A 8 7.34 -4.43 -25.92
N LEU A 9 6.31 -5.23 -26.18
CA LEU A 9 5.45 -5.77 -25.13
C LEU A 9 6.28 -6.78 -24.33
N ASP A 10 6.51 -6.47 -23.05
CA ASP A 10 7.24 -7.35 -22.12
C ASP A 10 6.65 -8.76 -22.11
N ALA A 11 7.51 -9.77 -22.03
CA ALA A 11 7.11 -11.16 -22.14
C ALA A 11 6.14 -11.55 -21.00
N PRO A 12 5.16 -12.46 -21.25
CA PRO A 12 4.16 -12.85 -20.24
C PRO A 12 4.74 -13.39 -18.92
N SER A 13 5.98 -13.88 -18.92
CA SER A 13 6.69 -14.37 -17.72
C SER A 13 7.20 -13.24 -16.83
N ASP A 14 7.60 -12.11 -17.40
CA ASP A 14 8.11 -10.96 -16.64
C ASP A 14 6.95 -10.24 -15.93
N LEU A 15 5.80 -10.15 -16.61
CA LEU A 15 4.54 -9.64 -16.02
C LEU A 15 4.01 -10.51 -14.87
N ALA A 16 4.25 -11.83 -14.90
CA ALA A 16 3.91 -12.72 -13.78
C ALA A 16 4.86 -12.56 -12.59
N ASN A 17 6.10 -12.11 -12.83
CA ASN A 17 7.13 -11.94 -11.81
C ASN A 17 7.20 -10.52 -11.23
N ALA A 18 6.52 -9.56 -11.85
CA ALA A 18 6.41 -8.17 -11.38
C ALA A 18 4.98 -7.61 -11.46
N PRO A 19 3.99 -8.26 -10.80
CA PRO A 19 2.59 -7.80 -10.85
C PRO A 19 2.37 -6.45 -10.17
N PHE A 20 3.18 -6.05 -9.19
CA PHE A 20 3.01 -4.77 -8.50
C PHE A 20 3.56 -3.59 -9.30
N SER A 21 4.59 -3.81 -10.12
CA SER A 21 5.08 -2.84 -11.10
C SER A 21 3.97 -2.39 -12.05
N GLN A 22 2.99 -3.25 -12.36
CA GLN A 22 1.83 -2.86 -13.19
C GLN A 22 0.94 -1.80 -12.50
N VAL A 23 0.81 -1.84 -11.17
CA VAL A 23 0.10 -0.80 -10.41
C VAL A 23 0.82 0.55 -10.52
N CYS A 24 2.14 0.52 -10.58
CA CYS A 24 2.99 1.70 -10.69
C CYS A 24 3.21 2.17 -12.14
N THR A 25 2.77 1.37 -13.13
CA THR A 25 2.92 1.69 -14.56
C THR A 25 1.81 2.63 -14.99
N LEU A 26 2.20 3.79 -15.53
CA LEU A 26 1.29 4.88 -15.85
C LEU A 26 1.46 5.30 -17.30
N THR A 27 0.34 5.64 -17.93
CA THR A 27 0.33 6.29 -19.25
C THR A 27 -0.11 7.72 -19.08
N GLU A 28 0.72 8.68 -19.49
CA GLU A 28 0.34 10.09 -19.45
C GLU A 28 -0.88 10.34 -20.35
N LEU A 29 -1.82 11.12 -19.84
CA LEU A 29 -2.98 11.63 -20.58
C LEU A 29 -2.85 13.14 -20.76
N ASP A 30 -3.38 13.66 -21.86
CA ASP A 30 -3.51 15.10 -22.03
C ASP A 30 -4.54 15.66 -21.03
N SER A 31 -4.09 16.62 -20.22
CA SER A 31 -4.94 17.34 -19.27
C SER A 31 -5.51 18.64 -19.85
N GLY A 32 -5.02 19.08 -21.01
CA GLY A 32 -5.35 20.37 -21.60
C GLY A 32 -4.77 21.58 -20.85
N THR A 33 -3.97 21.36 -19.80
CA THR A 33 -3.30 22.43 -19.03
C THR A 33 -1.98 21.95 -18.41
N ALA A 34 -0.96 22.82 -18.42
CA ALA A 34 0.34 22.52 -17.82
C ALA A 34 0.32 22.46 -16.28
N GLU A 35 -0.79 22.84 -15.63
CA GLU A 35 -0.90 22.90 -14.17
C GLU A 35 -1.39 21.59 -13.53
N ILE A 36 -1.91 20.66 -14.34
CA ILE A 36 -2.53 19.42 -13.88
C ILE A 36 -1.89 18.25 -14.62
N GLY A 37 -1.40 17.27 -13.86
CA GLY A 37 -0.99 15.97 -14.39
C GLY A 37 -2.18 15.05 -14.51
N ARG A 38 -2.29 14.32 -15.62
CA ARG A 38 -3.26 13.24 -15.76
C ARG A 38 -2.55 11.98 -16.22
N TYR A 39 -2.88 10.86 -15.57
CA TYR A 39 -2.32 9.55 -15.90
C TYR A 39 -3.42 8.50 -15.91
N ALA A 40 -3.41 7.64 -16.92
CA ALA A 40 -4.15 6.38 -16.88
C ALA A 40 -3.29 5.32 -16.18
N GLY A 41 -3.93 4.51 -15.35
CA GLY A 41 -3.34 3.33 -14.73
C GLY A 41 -4.31 2.16 -14.69
N HIS A 42 -3.86 1.04 -14.13
CA HIS A 42 -4.65 -0.18 -14.03
C HIS A 42 -4.40 -0.87 -12.68
N ILE A 43 -5.48 -1.13 -11.93
CA ILE A 43 -5.42 -1.92 -10.69
C ILE A 43 -6.18 -3.23 -10.90
N ALA A 44 -5.43 -4.30 -11.17
CA ALA A 44 -5.99 -5.60 -11.48
C ALA A 44 -6.75 -6.23 -10.29
N PRO A 45 -7.71 -7.15 -10.53
CA PRO A 45 -8.47 -7.84 -9.47
C PRO A 45 -7.62 -8.57 -8.42
N ILE A 46 -6.38 -8.94 -8.75
CA ILE A 46 -5.44 -9.53 -7.79
C ILE A 46 -5.10 -8.59 -6.63
N TRP A 47 -5.39 -7.29 -6.72
CA TRP A 47 -5.15 -6.32 -5.65
C TRP A 47 -6.41 -5.97 -4.85
N THR A 48 -7.25 -6.98 -4.60
CA THR A 48 -8.51 -6.81 -3.86
C THR A 48 -8.50 -7.55 -2.52
N ILE A 49 -9.37 -7.08 -1.62
CA ILE A 49 -9.88 -7.82 -0.47
C ILE A 49 -11.37 -8.06 -0.72
N GLY A 50 -11.75 -9.32 -0.93
CA GLY A 50 -13.07 -9.68 -1.44
C GLY A 50 -13.27 -9.11 -2.83
N ASN A 51 -14.25 -8.23 -2.98
CA ASN A 51 -14.54 -7.54 -4.24
C ASN A 51 -14.06 -6.07 -4.26
N LYS A 52 -13.42 -5.60 -3.19
CA LYS A 52 -12.98 -4.19 -3.07
C LYS A 52 -11.49 -4.08 -3.29
N LEU A 53 -11.06 -3.05 -4.02
CA LEU A 53 -9.64 -2.73 -4.14
C LEU A 53 -9.03 -2.48 -2.76
N HIS A 54 -7.81 -2.99 -2.57
CA HIS A 54 -7.04 -2.77 -1.37
C HIS A 54 -6.63 -1.30 -1.26
N GLY A 55 -6.85 -0.69 -0.09
CA GLY A 55 -6.62 0.72 0.18
C GLY A 55 -5.18 1.14 -0.13
N GLY A 56 -4.22 0.45 0.48
CA GLY A 56 -2.79 0.68 0.28
C GLY A 56 -2.35 0.57 -1.19
N THR A 57 -2.99 -0.27 -2.01
CA THR A 57 -2.67 -0.37 -3.44
C THR A 57 -3.08 0.89 -4.19
N MET A 58 -4.25 1.45 -3.85
CA MET A 58 -4.70 2.72 -4.43
C MET A 58 -3.75 3.87 -4.05
N VAL A 59 -3.31 3.91 -2.79
CA VAL A 59 -2.35 4.94 -2.33
C VAL A 59 -0.99 4.79 -3.03
N ALA A 60 -0.50 3.57 -3.21
CA ALA A 60 0.75 3.31 -3.92
C ALA A 60 0.71 3.79 -5.39
N GLY A 61 -0.36 3.47 -6.12
CA GLY A 61 -0.55 3.96 -7.50
C GLY A 61 -0.63 5.48 -7.58
N SER A 62 -1.33 6.13 -6.64
CA SER A 62 -1.36 7.59 -6.53
C SER A 62 0.04 8.18 -6.24
N GLY A 63 0.84 7.49 -5.42
CA GLY A 63 2.23 7.87 -5.13
C GLY A 63 3.13 7.77 -6.36
N ALA A 64 2.96 6.75 -7.19
CA ALA A 64 3.63 6.62 -8.47
C ALA A 64 3.29 7.78 -9.41
N ALA A 65 2.01 8.16 -9.50
CA ALA A 65 1.55 9.28 -10.34
C ALA A 65 2.11 10.63 -9.88
N ALA A 66 2.11 10.87 -8.56
CA ALA A 66 2.74 12.06 -7.98
C ALA A 66 4.25 12.11 -8.25
N THR A 67 4.94 10.97 -8.14
CA THR A 67 6.39 10.87 -8.36
C THR A 67 6.75 11.15 -9.81
N GLU A 68 6.02 10.58 -10.77
CA GLU A 68 6.21 10.83 -12.20
C GLU A 68 6.00 12.31 -12.53
N TRP A 69 4.91 12.91 -12.02
CA TRP A 69 4.65 14.32 -12.21
C TRP A 69 5.75 15.22 -11.62
N LEU A 70 6.22 14.93 -10.40
CA LEU A 70 7.29 15.71 -9.78
C LEU A 70 8.58 15.65 -10.60
N ARG A 71 9.01 14.46 -10.99
CA ARG A 71 10.22 14.25 -11.81
C ARG A 71 10.18 15.03 -13.11
N ARG A 72 9.01 15.07 -13.74
CA ARG A 72 8.80 15.76 -14.99
C ARG A 72 8.76 17.29 -14.86
N THR A 73 8.06 17.79 -13.85
CA THR A 73 7.77 19.23 -13.70
C THR A 73 8.77 19.99 -12.84
N ALA A 74 9.52 19.29 -11.99
CA ALA A 74 10.61 19.81 -11.17
C ALA A 74 11.79 18.83 -11.19
N PRO A 75 12.49 18.66 -12.34
CA PRO A 75 13.57 17.68 -12.50
C PRO A 75 14.72 17.88 -11.50
N GLU A 76 14.91 19.09 -10.98
CA GLU A 76 15.87 19.39 -9.90
C GLU A 76 15.45 18.83 -8.52
N ARG A 77 14.29 18.17 -8.44
CA ARG A 77 13.75 17.46 -7.27
C ARG A 77 13.44 16.00 -7.59
N ALA A 78 13.92 15.47 -8.72
CA ALA A 78 13.61 14.13 -9.19
C ALA A 78 14.06 13.00 -8.24
N ASP A 79 14.99 13.31 -7.34
CA ASP A 79 15.52 12.42 -6.31
C ASP A 79 14.69 12.42 -5.00
N MET A 80 13.72 13.34 -4.86
CA MET A 80 12.75 13.28 -3.78
C MET A 80 11.72 12.18 -4.03
N PHE A 81 11.18 11.63 -2.94
CA PHE A 81 10.18 10.57 -2.95
C PHE A 81 9.08 10.87 -1.92
N PRO A 82 7.87 10.27 -2.02
CA PRO A 82 6.86 10.44 -0.99
C PRO A 82 7.37 9.98 0.37
N ILE A 83 7.39 10.88 1.35
CA ILE A 83 7.71 10.57 2.76
C ILE A 83 6.47 10.54 3.65
N ALA A 84 5.38 11.16 3.20
CA ALA A 84 4.09 11.13 3.87
C ALA A 84 2.95 11.13 2.84
N ALA A 85 1.90 10.38 3.13
CA ALA A 85 0.67 10.31 2.35
C ALA A 85 -0.52 10.40 3.31
N SER A 86 -1.36 11.43 3.19
CA SER A 86 -2.62 11.55 3.93
C SER A 86 -3.77 11.31 2.97
N THR A 87 -4.51 10.23 3.18
CA THR A 87 -5.50 9.71 2.22
C THR A 87 -6.89 9.69 2.82
N ASP A 88 -7.85 10.24 2.08
CA ASP A 88 -9.27 10.14 2.32
C ASP A 88 -9.91 9.18 1.31
N PHE A 89 -10.64 8.18 1.81
CA PHE A 89 -11.36 7.22 0.97
C PHE A 89 -12.82 7.67 0.83
N LEU A 90 -13.14 8.27 -0.32
CA LEU A 90 -14.43 8.89 -0.61
C LEU A 90 -15.45 7.90 -1.20
N GLY A 91 -14.95 6.81 -1.80
CA GLY A 91 -15.75 5.73 -2.37
C GLY A 91 -14.90 4.48 -2.61
N ALA A 92 -15.53 3.43 -3.13
CA ALA A 92 -14.87 2.17 -3.45
C ALA A 92 -14.79 2.00 -4.98
N PRO A 93 -13.62 2.18 -5.60
CA PRO A 93 -13.44 1.89 -7.02
C PRO A 93 -13.55 0.38 -7.27
N GLU A 94 -13.98 0.05 -8.49
CA GLU A 94 -13.96 -1.31 -9.00
C GLU A 94 -12.57 -1.63 -9.60
N PRO A 95 -12.10 -2.89 -9.54
CA PRO A 95 -10.86 -3.27 -10.18
C PRO A 95 -10.87 -2.99 -11.69
N GLY A 96 -9.74 -2.55 -12.24
CA GLY A 96 -9.58 -2.25 -13.65
C GLY A 96 -8.91 -0.91 -13.90
N ALA A 97 -9.33 -0.24 -14.98
CA ALA A 97 -8.80 1.06 -15.36
C ALA A 97 -9.18 2.16 -14.34
N VAL A 98 -8.21 3.01 -14.04
CA VAL A 98 -8.34 4.18 -13.18
C VAL A 98 -7.60 5.36 -13.81
N GLU A 99 -7.96 6.56 -13.42
CA GLU A 99 -7.23 7.77 -13.77
C GLU A 99 -6.69 8.43 -12.50
N TYR A 100 -5.54 9.08 -12.61
CA TYR A 100 -4.94 9.88 -11.56
C TYR A 100 -4.85 11.32 -12.04
N GLU A 101 -5.40 12.25 -11.26
CA GLU A 101 -5.19 13.68 -11.45
C GLU A 101 -4.20 14.20 -10.39
N VAL A 102 -3.13 14.85 -10.80
CA VAL A 102 -2.05 15.33 -9.92
C VAL A 102 -1.99 16.85 -9.96
N ARG A 103 -1.94 17.48 -8.79
CA ARG A 103 -1.83 18.94 -8.64
C ARG A 103 -0.67 19.31 -7.73
N THR A 104 0.27 20.10 -8.25
CA THR A 104 1.33 20.67 -7.42
C THR A 104 0.75 21.76 -6.51
N ARG A 105 0.95 21.61 -5.20
CA ARG A 105 0.61 22.63 -4.21
C ARG A 105 1.81 23.49 -3.84
N LYS A 106 3.01 22.86 -3.83
CA LYS A 106 4.27 23.53 -3.52
C LYS A 106 5.45 22.76 -4.10
N ILE A 107 6.37 23.47 -4.74
CA ILE A 107 7.74 23.00 -4.97
C ILE A 107 8.67 23.78 -4.06
N GLY A 108 9.40 23.08 -3.21
CA GLY A 108 10.35 23.67 -2.28
C GLY A 108 11.72 22.99 -2.39
N ARG A 109 12.72 23.55 -1.70
CA ARG A 109 14.07 22.96 -1.67
C ARG A 109 14.18 21.73 -0.76
N GLN A 110 13.35 21.64 0.26
CA GLN A 110 13.38 20.54 1.25
C GLN A 110 12.14 19.67 1.17
N ILE A 111 10.99 20.29 0.85
CA ILE A 111 9.72 19.60 0.74
C ILE A 111 8.97 20.05 -0.50
N CYS A 112 8.29 19.12 -1.15
CA CYS A 112 7.27 19.40 -2.17
C CYS A 112 5.92 18.82 -1.70
N LEU A 113 4.82 19.46 -2.10
CA LEU A 113 3.46 19.05 -1.76
C LEU A 113 2.66 18.86 -3.05
N LEU A 114 2.12 17.66 -3.22
CA LEU A 114 1.34 17.27 -4.39
C LEU A 114 0.06 16.60 -3.91
N ASP A 115 -1.07 17.02 -4.47
CA ASP A 115 -2.36 16.36 -4.24
C ASP A 115 -2.65 15.42 -5.42
N VAL A 116 -3.20 14.25 -5.14
CA VAL A 116 -3.60 13.27 -6.15
C VAL A 116 -5.02 12.78 -5.91
N ASP A 117 -5.83 12.85 -6.96
CA ASP A 117 -7.16 12.25 -6.99
C ASP A 117 -7.13 10.98 -7.85
N LEU A 118 -7.52 9.84 -7.28
CA LEU A 118 -7.85 8.63 -8.03
C LEU A 118 -9.32 8.71 -8.47
N ILE A 119 -9.52 8.70 -9.77
CA ILE A 119 -10.80 8.93 -10.44
C ILE A 119 -11.24 7.65 -11.17
N GLN A 120 -12.51 7.28 -11.01
CA GLN A 120 -13.15 6.25 -11.83
C GLN A 120 -14.62 6.61 -12.11
N GLY A 121 -15.03 6.47 -13.37
CA GLY A 121 -16.37 6.88 -13.80
C GLY A 121 -16.64 8.38 -13.62
N GLY A 122 -15.61 9.22 -13.81
CA GLY A 122 -15.71 10.68 -13.70
C GLY A 122 -15.88 11.22 -12.28
N ARG A 123 -15.64 10.41 -11.25
CA ARG A 123 -15.73 10.80 -9.83
C ARG A 123 -14.41 10.54 -9.12
N THR A 124 -13.97 11.48 -8.29
CA THR A 124 -12.90 11.24 -7.32
C THR A 124 -13.39 10.24 -6.28
N LEU A 125 -12.66 9.14 -6.12
CA LEU A 125 -12.98 8.07 -5.17
C LEU A 125 -11.95 7.97 -4.05
N VAL A 126 -10.71 8.39 -4.29
CA VAL A 126 -9.65 8.50 -3.28
C VAL A 126 -8.91 9.81 -3.51
N HIS A 127 -8.69 10.57 -2.45
CA HIS A 127 -7.86 11.77 -2.47
C HIS A 127 -6.65 11.54 -1.57
N THR A 128 -5.44 11.85 -2.06
CA THR A 128 -4.22 11.75 -1.27
C THR A 128 -3.38 13.02 -1.38
N ALA A 129 -3.08 13.64 -0.25
CA ALA A 129 -2.08 14.69 -0.14
C ALA A 129 -0.71 14.07 0.19
N PHE A 130 0.26 14.25 -0.70
CA PHE A 130 1.62 13.75 -0.56
C PHE A 130 2.59 14.85 -0.15
N THR A 131 3.49 14.51 0.79
CA THR A 131 4.71 15.27 1.06
C THR A 131 5.91 14.52 0.52
N PHE A 132 6.69 15.20 -0.31
CA PHE A 132 7.93 14.68 -0.89
C PHE A 132 9.14 15.29 -0.20
N SER A 133 10.16 14.46 0.04
CA SER A 133 11.48 14.84 0.54
C SER A 133 12.47 13.73 0.18
N HIS A 134 13.72 13.85 0.60
CA HIS A 134 14.66 12.72 0.58
C HIS A 134 14.26 11.70 1.66
N LEU A 135 14.27 10.43 1.29
CA LEU A 135 14.12 9.31 2.21
C LEU A 135 15.37 9.17 3.09
N ASP A 136 15.22 8.58 4.28
CA ASP A 136 16.34 8.28 5.17
C ASP A 136 17.25 7.21 4.52
N ASP A 137 18.51 7.55 4.28
CA ASP A 137 19.55 6.65 3.74
C ASP A 137 20.73 6.43 4.73
N THR A 138 20.55 6.89 5.97
CA THR A 138 21.54 6.81 7.05
C THR A 138 21.00 6.05 8.26
N GLU A 139 21.91 5.60 9.12
CA GLU A 139 21.56 4.91 10.37
C GLU A 139 20.71 5.83 11.28
N PRO A 140 19.60 5.35 11.85
CA PRO A 140 18.80 6.12 12.79
C PRO A 140 19.62 6.54 14.01
N LEU A 141 19.48 7.80 14.42
CA LEU A 141 20.02 8.29 15.69
C LEU A 141 19.38 7.59 16.90
N TYR A 142 18.15 7.11 16.72
CA TYR A 142 17.41 6.32 17.70
C TYR A 142 16.39 5.43 16.98
N ALA A 143 16.30 4.19 17.42
CA ALA A 143 15.23 3.27 17.07
C ALA A 143 14.86 2.46 18.32
N ALA A 144 13.56 2.41 18.64
CA ALA A 144 13.09 1.52 19.69
C ALA A 144 13.07 0.08 19.17
N ASP A 145 13.17 -0.89 20.07
CA ASP A 145 12.87 -2.26 19.73
C ASP A 145 11.35 -2.44 19.62
N HIS A 146 10.90 -2.82 18.43
CA HIS A 146 9.48 -2.96 18.12
C HIS A 146 9.06 -4.43 17.89
N ALA A 147 10.03 -5.32 17.71
CA ALA A 147 9.78 -6.63 17.09
C ALA A 147 10.87 -7.68 17.37
N ALA A 148 11.65 -7.56 18.45
CA ALA A 148 12.69 -8.54 18.76
C ALA A 148 12.20 -9.99 18.83
N ASP A 149 10.91 -10.21 19.16
CA ASP A 149 10.29 -11.53 19.19
C ASP A 149 9.68 -11.99 17.85
N MET A 150 9.71 -11.14 16.80
CA MET A 150 9.18 -11.44 15.47
C MET A 150 10.33 -11.71 14.48
N PRO A 151 10.53 -12.97 14.04
CA PRO A 151 11.60 -13.32 13.11
C PRO A 151 11.46 -12.58 11.76
N PRO A 152 12.57 -12.27 11.06
CA PRO A 152 12.53 -11.54 9.78
C PRO A 152 11.78 -12.32 8.69
N GLU A 153 11.79 -13.65 8.75
CA GLU A 153 11.04 -14.53 7.84
C GLU A 153 9.88 -15.22 8.58
N PRO A 154 8.79 -15.56 7.89
CA PRO A 154 7.68 -16.28 8.50
C PRO A 154 8.15 -17.66 9.02
N PRO A 155 7.92 -17.98 10.30
CA PRO A 155 8.27 -19.29 10.85
C PRO A 155 7.37 -20.39 10.26
N ALA A 156 7.73 -21.66 10.48
CA ALA A 156 7.01 -22.80 9.94
C ALA A 156 5.54 -22.90 10.42
N ASP A 157 5.22 -22.32 11.57
CA ASP A 157 3.87 -22.24 12.13
C ASP A 157 3.07 -21.01 11.64
N ALA A 158 3.68 -20.09 10.88
CA ALA A 158 2.95 -19.01 10.23
C ALA A 158 2.02 -19.57 9.14
N MET A 159 0.83 -18.99 9.02
CA MET A 159 -0.17 -19.44 8.06
C MET A 159 -0.10 -18.59 6.79
N GLY A 160 0.34 -19.20 5.69
CA GLY A 160 0.28 -18.58 4.36
C GLY A 160 -1.15 -18.21 3.96
N TYR A 161 -1.29 -17.13 3.18
CA TYR A 161 -2.55 -16.80 2.51
C TYR A 161 -2.61 -17.56 1.19
N ASP A 162 -2.98 -18.83 1.28
CA ASP A 162 -3.19 -19.71 0.14
C ASP A 162 -4.58 -20.36 0.20
N ASP A 163 -4.91 -21.21 -0.77
CA ASP A 163 -6.23 -21.85 -0.88
C ASP A 163 -6.64 -22.70 0.35
N ARG A 164 -5.67 -23.09 1.18
CA ARG A 164 -5.89 -23.86 2.42
C ARG A 164 -6.29 -22.95 3.58
N ASN A 165 -6.04 -21.65 3.47
CA ASN A 165 -6.40 -20.64 4.46
C ASN A 165 -7.62 -19.83 3.99
N PRO A 166 -8.72 -19.73 4.77
CA PRO A 166 -9.86 -18.89 4.42
C PRO A 166 -9.49 -17.44 4.07
N MET A 167 -8.42 -16.89 4.67
CA MET A 167 -7.91 -15.56 4.33
C MET A 167 -7.38 -15.48 2.90
N GLY A 168 -6.73 -16.51 2.38
CA GLY A 168 -6.23 -16.55 1.00
C GLY A 168 -7.34 -16.50 -0.06
N LYS A 169 -8.57 -16.89 0.31
CA LYS A 169 -9.74 -16.83 -0.58
C LYS A 169 -10.38 -15.45 -0.68
N ILE A 170 -10.01 -14.53 0.20
CA ILE A 170 -10.57 -13.18 0.28
C ILE A 170 -9.49 -12.15 0.00
N VAL A 171 -8.28 -12.36 0.52
CA VAL A 171 -7.14 -11.45 0.33
C VAL A 171 -6.40 -11.82 -0.94
N HIS A 172 -6.94 -11.39 -2.09
CA HIS A 172 -6.37 -11.69 -3.40
C HIS A 172 -4.98 -11.07 -3.59
N VAL A 173 -4.61 -10.07 -2.78
CA VAL A 173 -3.25 -9.49 -2.73
C VAL A 173 -2.16 -10.57 -2.62
N ALA A 174 -2.45 -11.70 -1.97
CA ALA A 174 -1.55 -12.85 -1.86
C ALA A 174 -1.35 -13.66 -3.17
N GLN A 175 -2.04 -13.29 -4.24
CA GLN A 175 -1.77 -13.77 -5.60
C GLN A 175 -0.65 -12.95 -6.24
N GLY A 176 -0.65 -11.63 -6.03
CA GLY A 176 0.39 -10.70 -6.49
C GLY A 176 1.62 -10.61 -5.57
N SER A 177 1.58 -11.22 -4.38
CA SER A 177 2.67 -11.18 -3.39
C SER A 177 2.69 -12.45 -2.55
N SER A 178 3.71 -12.65 -1.73
CA SER A 178 3.69 -13.70 -0.70
C SER A 178 3.21 -13.10 0.62
N VAL A 179 2.24 -13.73 1.29
CA VAL A 179 1.71 -13.26 2.58
C VAL A 179 1.57 -14.43 3.55
N ALA A 180 1.96 -14.22 4.81
CA ALA A 180 1.73 -15.16 5.91
C ALA A 180 1.35 -14.42 7.19
N ILE A 181 0.42 -14.97 7.98
CA ILE A 181 -0.03 -14.37 9.25
C ILE A 181 0.46 -15.19 10.44
N ASP A 182 0.74 -14.51 11.56
CA ASP A 182 1.09 -15.17 12.82
C ASP A 182 -0.19 -15.64 13.55
N PRO A 183 -0.47 -16.96 13.63
CA PRO A 183 -1.67 -17.46 14.31
C PRO A 183 -1.65 -17.25 15.83
N LYS A 184 -0.49 -16.94 16.44
CA LYS A 184 -0.42 -16.60 17.88
C LYS A 184 -1.01 -15.21 18.13
N TRP A 185 -0.93 -14.31 17.16
CA TRP A 185 -1.52 -12.98 17.22
C TRP A 185 -2.93 -12.94 16.60
N ALA A 186 -3.18 -13.73 15.56
CA ALA A 186 -4.48 -13.81 14.89
C ALA A 186 -5.38 -14.90 15.53
N ARG A 187 -5.72 -14.75 16.82
CA ARG A 187 -6.51 -15.76 17.56
C ARG A 187 -7.91 -15.99 16.98
N PHE A 188 -8.45 -15.03 16.22
CA PHE A 188 -9.70 -15.18 15.49
C PHE A 188 -9.68 -16.37 14.51
N LEU A 189 -8.52 -16.78 13.99
CA LEU A 189 -8.38 -17.94 13.09
C LEU A 189 -8.77 -19.26 13.78
N SER A 190 -8.62 -19.31 15.10
CA SER A 190 -9.05 -20.44 15.95
C SER A 190 -10.43 -20.22 16.58
N GLY A 191 -11.16 -19.18 16.17
CA GLY A 191 -12.45 -18.80 16.75
C GLY A 191 -12.35 -18.18 18.14
N GLU A 192 -11.15 -17.78 18.57
CA GLU A 192 -10.89 -17.18 19.87
C GLU A 192 -10.83 -15.65 19.77
N LYS A 193 -11.03 -14.99 20.93
CA LYS A 193 -10.82 -13.55 21.06
C LYS A 193 -9.46 -13.25 21.68
N SER A 194 -8.86 -12.13 21.30
CA SER A 194 -7.64 -11.59 21.88
C SER A 194 -7.59 -10.07 21.75
N GLU A 195 -6.50 -9.46 22.20
CA GLU A 195 -6.23 -8.04 21.96
C GLU A 195 -6.35 -7.70 20.46
N PRO A 196 -6.83 -6.48 20.12
CA PRO A 196 -6.96 -6.01 18.74
C PRO A 196 -5.59 -5.65 18.18
N ARG A 197 -4.78 -6.69 17.94
CA ARG A 197 -3.42 -6.61 17.42
C ARG A 197 -3.12 -7.77 16.50
N LEU A 198 -2.36 -7.55 15.44
CA LEU A 198 -2.01 -8.57 14.44
C LEU A 198 -0.55 -8.45 14.02
N ARG A 199 0.00 -9.57 13.54
CA ARG A 199 1.33 -9.65 12.93
C ARG A 199 1.26 -10.49 11.67
N LEU A 200 1.91 -10.03 10.61
CA LEU A 200 2.03 -10.76 9.35
C LEU A 200 3.34 -10.43 8.65
N TRP A 201 3.73 -11.29 7.72
CA TRP A 201 4.83 -11.10 6.79
C TRP A 201 4.26 -10.92 5.39
N ILE A 202 4.81 -9.98 4.63
CA ILE A 202 4.49 -9.80 3.22
C ILE A 202 5.77 -9.57 2.42
N ARG A 203 5.85 -10.13 1.21
CA ARG A 203 6.99 -9.95 0.31
C ARG A 203 6.51 -9.76 -1.13
N PRO A 204 7.02 -8.74 -1.86
CA PRO A 204 6.73 -8.58 -3.29
C PRO A 204 7.30 -9.76 -4.11
N ARG A 205 6.88 -9.90 -5.37
CA ARG A 205 7.55 -10.86 -6.26
C ARG A 205 8.96 -10.38 -6.62
N PRO A 206 9.90 -11.28 -6.98
CA PRO A 206 11.29 -10.89 -7.23
C PRO A 206 11.49 -9.76 -8.25
N GLY A 207 10.64 -9.67 -9.29
CA GLY A 207 10.71 -8.59 -10.27
C GLY A 207 10.28 -7.24 -9.71
N ASP A 208 9.26 -7.22 -8.84
CA ASP A 208 8.84 -6.02 -8.11
C ASP A 208 9.88 -5.60 -7.06
N GLU A 209 10.53 -6.57 -6.39
CA GLU A 209 11.55 -6.35 -5.36
C GLU A 209 12.85 -5.75 -5.93
N ALA A 210 13.13 -6.01 -7.22
CA ALA A 210 14.34 -5.56 -7.88
C ALA A 210 14.35 -4.07 -8.23
N ASP A 211 13.17 -3.45 -8.38
CA ASP A 211 13.05 -2.01 -8.63
C ASP A 211 12.91 -1.25 -7.30
N PRO A 212 13.85 -0.34 -6.96
CA PRO A 212 13.82 0.37 -5.67
C PRO A 212 12.61 1.29 -5.45
N ASP A 213 12.02 1.86 -6.51
CA ASP A 213 10.80 2.68 -6.43
C ASP A 213 9.59 1.80 -6.21
N VAL A 214 9.46 0.70 -6.97
CA VAL A 214 8.37 -0.26 -6.81
C VAL A 214 8.41 -0.89 -5.42
N ALA A 215 9.60 -1.31 -4.94
CA ALA A 215 9.77 -1.84 -3.59
C ALA A 215 9.38 -0.82 -2.50
N ALA A 216 9.66 0.47 -2.72
CA ALA A 216 9.28 1.54 -1.80
C ALA A 216 7.75 1.81 -1.82
N PHE A 217 7.10 1.79 -2.99
CA PHE A 217 5.64 1.85 -3.09
C PHE A 217 4.98 0.60 -2.48
N PHE A 218 5.61 -0.56 -2.60
CA PHE A 218 5.13 -1.80 -1.97
C PHE A 218 5.22 -1.71 -0.44
N ALA A 219 6.30 -1.15 0.09
CA ALA A 219 6.41 -0.86 1.52
C ALA A 219 5.32 0.12 2.00
N LEU A 220 5.02 1.17 1.22
CA LEU A 220 3.90 2.08 1.48
C LEU A 220 2.56 1.33 1.48
N MET A 221 2.30 0.47 0.50
CA MET A 221 1.09 -0.36 0.41
C MET A 221 0.95 -1.31 1.60
N SER A 222 2.06 -1.92 2.04
CA SER A 222 2.04 -2.89 3.15
C SER A 222 1.64 -2.31 4.50
N ALA A 223 1.70 -0.98 4.65
CA ALA A 223 1.19 -0.25 5.81
C ALA A 223 -0.34 -0.09 5.81
N ASP A 224 -1.05 -0.98 5.11
CA ASP A 224 -2.51 -1.18 5.13
C ASP A 224 -2.88 -2.68 5.02
N MET A 225 -1.92 -3.59 5.21
CA MET A 225 -2.08 -5.01 4.83
C MET A 225 -2.77 -5.89 5.88
N SER A 226 -2.85 -5.47 7.15
CA SER A 226 -3.48 -6.32 8.17
C SER A 226 -4.96 -6.52 7.91
N PRO A 227 -5.50 -7.69 8.25
CA PRO A 227 -6.93 -7.81 8.51
C PRO A 227 -7.35 -6.75 9.54
N PRO A 228 -8.59 -6.25 9.52
CA PRO A 228 -9.06 -5.32 10.53
C PRO A 228 -8.84 -5.87 11.94
N VAL A 229 -8.09 -5.17 12.79
CA VAL A 229 -7.78 -5.66 14.15
C VAL A 229 -9.00 -5.94 15.05
N PRO A 230 -10.21 -5.35 14.84
CA PRO A 230 -11.43 -5.79 15.53
C PRO A 230 -11.84 -7.25 15.26
N MET A 231 -11.30 -7.91 14.23
CA MET A 231 -11.51 -9.36 14.01
C MET A 231 -11.09 -10.19 15.23
N ASN A 232 -10.00 -9.80 15.92
CA ASN A 232 -9.58 -10.44 17.17
C ASN A 232 -10.56 -10.24 18.33
N LEU A 233 -11.48 -9.28 18.24
CA LEU A 233 -12.56 -9.11 19.21
C LEU A 233 -13.85 -9.84 18.80
N GLY A 234 -13.82 -10.55 17.66
CA GLY A 234 -14.95 -11.27 17.07
C GLY A 234 -15.81 -10.42 16.14
N HIS A 235 -15.33 -9.26 15.67
CA HIS A 235 -16.02 -8.43 14.69
C HIS A 235 -15.52 -8.75 13.28
N PHE A 236 -16.35 -9.42 12.49
CA PHE A 236 -16.02 -9.84 11.13
C PHE A 236 -16.87 -9.09 10.11
N GLY A 237 -16.34 -8.86 8.92
CA GLY A 237 -17.05 -8.20 7.83
C GLY A 237 -16.21 -7.11 7.18
N TRP A 238 -16.87 -6.30 6.35
CA TRP A 238 -16.24 -5.16 5.71
C TRP A 238 -16.09 -4.01 6.70
N ALA A 239 -14.85 -3.57 6.88
CA ALA A 239 -14.48 -2.37 7.64
C ALA A 239 -13.88 -1.35 6.66
N PRO A 240 -14.65 -0.39 6.15
CA PRO A 240 -14.09 0.64 5.28
C PRO A 240 -13.19 1.57 6.08
N THR A 241 -11.97 1.75 5.59
CA THR A 241 -11.09 2.84 6.00
C THR A 241 -11.73 4.17 5.61
N VAL A 242 -11.73 5.12 6.53
CA VAL A 242 -12.21 6.49 6.30
C VAL A 242 -11.03 7.37 5.92
N GLN A 243 -9.97 7.33 6.73
CA GLN A 243 -8.75 8.11 6.54
C GLN A 243 -7.54 7.26 6.90
N LEU A 244 -6.45 7.40 6.13
CA LEU A 244 -5.17 6.71 6.35
C LEU A 244 -4.03 7.71 6.18
N THR A 245 -3.17 7.84 7.19
CA THR A 245 -1.91 8.57 7.07
C THR A 245 -0.76 7.57 7.13
N THR A 246 0.06 7.55 6.09
CA THR A 246 1.24 6.69 5.99
C THR A 246 2.50 7.54 5.89
N TYR A 247 3.55 7.16 6.61
CA TYR A 247 4.89 7.70 6.51
C TYR A 247 5.81 6.64 5.91
N LEU A 248 6.51 6.98 4.84
CA LEU A 248 7.56 6.15 4.27
C LEU A 248 8.91 6.72 4.70
N ARG A 249 9.70 5.91 5.39
CA ARG A 249 10.95 6.32 6.02
C ARG A 249 12.13 6.11 5.09
N ARG A 250 12.17 4.96 4.43
CA ARG A 250 13.27 4.54 3.57
C ARG A 250 12.83 3.49 2.57
N ARG A 251 13.69 3.23 1.58
CA ARG A 251 13.54 2.09 0.68
C ARG A 251 13.86 0.81 1.45
N PRO A 252 13.04 -0.25 1.34
CA PRO A 252 13.27 -1.47 2.10
C PRO A 252 14.48 -2.24 1.57
N ALA A 253 15.22 -2.88 2.47
CA ALA A 253 16.13 -3.95 2.08
C ALA A 253 15.35 -5.14 1.47
N PRO A 254 15.91 -5.87 0.49
CA PRO A 254 15.26 -7.05 -0.07
C PRO A 254 14.90 -8.09 0.99
N GLY A 255 13.77 -8.77 0.82
CA GLY A 255 13.25 -9.79 1.73
C GLY A 255 11.85 -9.50 2.23
N TRP A 256 11.44 -10.24 3.26
CA TRP A 256 10.12 -10.10 3.86
C TRP A 256 10.00 -8.79 4.63
N LEU A 257 8.88 -8.10 4.40
CA LEU A 257 8.41 -7.03 5.28
C LEU A 257 7.59 -7.66 6.40
N ARG A 258 7.81 -7.18 7.62
CA ARG A 258 7.02 -7.53 8.81
C ARG A 258 6.05 -6.39 9.09
N VAL A 259 4.77 -6.70 9.17
CA VAL A 259 3.71 -5.75 9.51
C VAL A 259 3.19 -6.08 10.90
N ILE A 260 3.21 -5.09 11.79
CA ILE A 260 2.70 -5.16 13.16
C ILE A 260 1.59 -4.15 13.29
N ALA A 261 0.37 -4.61 13.53
CA ALA A 261 -0.83 -3.79 13.63
C ALA A 261 -1.41 -3.84 15.03
N HIS A 262 -1.93 -2.72 15.53
CA HIS A 262 -2.68 -2.67 16.78
C HIS A 262 -3.67 -1.51 16.80
N SER A 263 -4.71 -1.64 17.61
CA SER A 263 -5.63 -0.55 17.93
C SER A 263 -5.41 -0.06 19.37
N ARG A 264 -5.56 1.24 19.59
CA ARG A 264 -5.63 1.83 20.94
C ARG A 264 -7.06 1.81 21.46
N GLU A 265 -8.05 2.02 20.60
CA GLU A 265 -9.46 2.01 20.93
C GLU A 265 -10.32 1.39 19.81
N VAL A 266 -11.10 0.39 20.20
CA VAL A 266 -12.18 -0.14 19.36
C VAL A 266 -13.50 0.33 19.94
N GLY A 267 -14.08 1.37 19.33
CA GLY A 267 -15.36 1.93 19.74
C GLY A 267 -16.56 1.19 19.14
N GLY A 268 -17.77 1.71 19.40
CA GLY A 268 -19.01 1.13 18.86
C GLY A 268 -19.32 1.50 17.39
N ARG A 269 -18.55 2.41 16.79
CA ARG A 269 -18.75 2.90 15.40
C ARG A 269 -17.48 2.89 14.57
N MET A 270 -16.35 3.20 15.20
CA MET A 270 -15.05 3.34 14.54
C MET A 270 -13.96 2.74 15.42
N PHE A 271 -12.81 2.50 14.82
CA PHE A 271 -11.59 2.09 15.50
C PHE A 271 -10.39 2.75 14.82
N ASP A 272 -9.33 2.98 15.60
CA ASP A 272 -8.01 3.29 15.07
C ASP A 272 -7.22 2.01 14.80
N GLU A 273 -6.35 2.02 13.81
CA GLU A 273 -5.37 0.96 13.59
C GLU A 273 -4.02 1.59 13.21
N ASP A 274 -3.03 1.37 14.09
CA ASP A 274 -1.64 1.75 13.92
C ASP A 274 -0.85 0.57 13.35
N GLN A 275 -0.13 0.80 12.26
CA GLN A 275 0.73 -0.22 11.65
C GLN A 275 2.18 0.23 11.58
N LEU A 276 3.07 -0.72 11.88
CA LEU A 276 4.51 -0.58 11.74
C LEU A 276 5.00 -1.62 10.74
N VAL A 277 5.78 -1.17 9.75
CA VAL A 277 6.40 -2.03 8.74
C VAL A 277 7.91 -2.02 8.90
N LEU A 278 8.50 -3.20 9.08
CA LEU A 278 9.93 -3.42 9.18
C LEU A 278 10.43 -4.23 7.98
N ASP A 279 11.60 -3.91 7.45
CA ASP A 279 12.23 -4.76 6.43
C ASP A 279 12.98 -5.98 7.03
N SER A 280 13.68 -6.72 6.18
CA SER A 280 14.47 -7.91 6.55
C SER A 280 15.61 -7.61 7.52
N THR A 281 16.10 -6.37 7.59
CA THR A 281 17.18 -5.95 8.49
C THR A 281 16.67 -5.53 9.87
N GLY A 282 15.36 -5.26 10.01
CA GLY A 282 14.80 -4.67 11.23
C GLY A 282 14.61 -3.16 11.17
N ALA A 283 14.94 -2.54 10.04
CA ALA A 283 14.70 -1.13 9.83
C ALA A 283 13.21 -0.85 9.66
N ILE A 284 12.70 0.19 10.34
CA ILE A 284 11.38 0.76 10.07
C ILE A 284 11.36 1.38 8.68
N VAL A 285 10.54 0.85 7.80
CA VAL A 285 10.40 1.36 6.43
C VAL A 285 9.12 2.14 6.23
N ALA A 286 8.02 1.73 6.86
CA ALA A 286 6.76 2.46 6.80
C ALA A 286 6.04 2.43 8.14
N GLN A 287 5.21 3.44 8.37
CA GLN A 287 4.36 3.58 9.55
C GLN A 287 3.02 4.15 9.10
N SER A 288 1.92 3.68 9.66
CA SER A 288 0.63 4.27 9.36
C SER A 288 -0.28 4.34 10.58
N ARG A 289 -1.26 5.23 10.48
CA ARG A 289 -2.46 5.24 11.32
C ARG A 289 -3.66 5.37 10.40
N GLN A 290 -4.65 4.50 10.58
CA GLN A 290 -5.95 4.65 9.96
C GLN A 290 -7.06 4.82 10.99
N LEU A 291 -8.13 5.48 10.54
CA LEU A 291 -9.43 5.48 11.19
C LEU A 291 -10.41 4.76 10.25
N ALA A 292 -11.09 3.74 10.76
CA ALA A 292 -12.00 2.90 9.99
C ALA A 292 -13.33 2.69 10.73
N LEU A 293 -14.37 2.32 9.99
CA LEU A 293 -15.67 1.95 10.58
C LEU A 293 -15.66 0.49 11.02
N ILE A 294 -16.30 0.19 12.15
CA ILE A 294 -16.39 -1.17 12.70
C ILE A 294 -17.00 -2.13 11.66
N PRO A 295 -16.47 -3.37 11.53
CA PRO A 295 -17.05 -4.37 10.66
C PRO A 295 -18.56 -4.53 10.89
N LEU A 296 -19.35 -4.27 9.85
CA LEU A 296 -20.79 -4.49 9.91
C LEU A 296 -21.08 -5.99 9.83
N PRO A 297 -21.99 -6.54 10.66
CA PRO A 297 -22.50 -7.89 10.47
C PRO A 297 -23.03 -8.04 9.05
N ARG A 298 -22.75 -9.17 8.42
CA ARG A 298 -23.31 -9.50 7.11
C ARG A 298 -24.83 -9.37 7.22
N GLN A 299 -25.46 -8.44 6.50
CA GLN A 299 -26.91 -8.45 6.36
C GLN A 299 -27.27 -9.77 5.70
N VAL A 300 -28.00 -10.61 6.43
CA VAL A 300 -28.58 -11.87 5.94
C VAL A 300 -29.79 -11.55 5.08
#